data_AF-A0A5Q0BMP8-F1
#
_entry.id   AF-A0A5Q0BMP8-F1
#
_cell.length_a   1.000
_cell.length_b   1.000
_cell.length_c   1.000
_cell.angle_alpha   90.00
_cell.angle_beta   90.00
_cell.angle_gamma   90.00
#
_symmetry.space_group_name_H-M   'P 1'
#
loop_
_entity.id
_entity.type
_entity.pdbx_description
1 polymer ?
#
loop_
_entity_poly.entity_id
_entity_poly.type
_entity_poly.pdbx_seq_one_letter_code
_entity_poly.pdbx_strand_id
1 'polypeptide(L)'
;MLVAALIFAPVLVLATDKDDHEDRAELRIKDMHARLKITQGQEEQWTKVAQVTRDNAKIMDALTQARHDHAGDMTAIDDLKSYEEITDAHADGIKKLTTVFAALYACMSDTQKKEADTLFRHGGDNGQSDLKRAHKTSERN
;
A
#
# COMPACT_ATOMS: atom_id res chain seq x y z
N MET A 1 29.47 -8.96 -9.71
CA MET A 1 28.42 -8.84 -10.74
C MET A 1 27.51 -10.04 -10.61
N LEU A 2 26.27 -9.84 -10.17
CA LEU A 2 25.24 -10.87 -10.18
C LEU A 2 23.96 -10.22 -10.72
N VAL A 3 23.56 -10.69 -11.90
CA VAL A 3 22.33 -10.30 -12.59
C VAL A 3 21.20 -11.06 -11.92
N ALA A 4 20.34 -10.37 -11.17
CA ALA A 4 19.04 -10.90 -10.75
C ALA A 4 17.99 -10.38 -11.72
N ALA A 5 17.82 -11.10 -12.84
CA ALA A 5 16.71 -10.90 -13.74
C ALA A 5 15.42 -11.35 -13.04
N LEU A 6 14.69 -10.39 -12.47
CA LEU A 6 13.28 -10.55 -12.13
C LEU A 6 12.48 -10.41 -13.43
N ILE A 7 12.35 -11.53 -14.15
CA ILE A 7 11.49 -11.64 -15.32
C ILE A 7 10.05 -11.77 -14.79
N PHE A 8 9.39 -10.64 -14.53
CA PHE A 8 7.93 -10.60 -14.54
C PHE A 8 7.50 -10.60 -16.00
N ALA A 9 7.31 -11.78 -16.58
CA ALA A 9 6.52 -11.88 -17.79
C ALA A 9 5.08 -11.43 -17.45
N PRO A 10 4.46 -10.59 -18.29
CA PRO A 10 3.19 -9.96 -17.97
C PRO A 10 2.09 -11.00 -18.04
N VAL A 11 1.32 -11.16 -16.97
CA VAL A 11 -0.09 -11.48 -17.18
C VAL A 11 -0.69 -10.21 -17.77
N LEU A 12 -1.00 -10.26 -19.05
CA LEU A 12 -1.79 -9.26 -19.73
C LEU A 12 -3.17 -9.22 -19.08
N VAL A 13 -3.35 -8.33 -18.10
CA VAL A 13 -4.63 -7.72 -17.82
C VAL A 13 -4.49 -6.30 -18.32
N LEU A 14 -5.03 -6.04 -19.52
CA LEU A 14 -5.32 -4.67 -19.95
C LEU A 14 -6.48 -4.18 -19.09
N ALA A 15 -6.19 -3.81 -17.85
CA ALA A 15 -7.07 -2.97 -17.06
C ALA A 15 -6.67 -1.52 -17.31
N THR A 16 -7.66 -0.67 -17.49
CA THR A 16 -7.49 0.77 -17.64
C THR A 16 -6.92 1.32 -16.33
N ASP A 17 -5.60 1.51 -16.32
CA ASP A 17 -4.68 1.59 -15.17
C ASP A 17 -4.91 2.76 -14.19
N LYS A 18 -5.99 3.53 -14.32
CA LYS A 18 -6.29 4.66 -13.43
C LYS A 18 -7.53 4.43 -12.56
N ASP A 19 -8.54 3.77 -13.13
CA ASP A 19 -9.81 3.53 -12.43
C ASP A 19 -9.65 2.40 -11.39
N ASP A 20 -8.83 1.38 -11.68
CA ASP A 20 -8.62 0.22 -10.82
C ASP A 20 -7.91 0.53 -9.49
N HIS A 21 -6.95 1.46 -9.47
CA HIS A 21 -6.21 1.80 -8.23
C HIS A 21 -7.02 2.73 -7.33
N GLU A 22 -7.75 3.68 -7.90
CA GLU A 22 -8.72 4.49 -7.15
C GLU A 22 -9.82 3.58 -6.56
N ASP A 23 -10.33 2.63 -7.34
CA ASP A 23 -11.28 1.62 -6.88
C ASP A 23 -10.69 0.77 -5.74
N ARG A 24 -9.42 0.36 -5.83
CA ARG A 24 -8.74 -0.37 -4.76
C ARG A 24 -8.59 0.47 -3.49
N ALA A 25 -8.29 1.76 -3.60
CA ALA A 25 -8.21 2.67 -2.48
C ALA A 25 -9.58 2.81 -1.79
N GLU A 26 -10.66 3.01 -2.57
CA GLU A 26 -12.02 3.08 -2.03
C GLU A 26 -12.46 1.78 -1.37
N LEU A 27 -12.15 0.62 -1.97
CA LEU A 27 -12.44 -0.69 -1.38
C LEU A 27 -11.74 -0.86 -0.03
N ARG A 28 -10.47 -0.49 0.06
CA ARG A 28 -9.70 -0.54 1.32
C ARG A 28 -10.28 0.42 2.36
N ILE A 29 -10.65 1.64 1.97
CA ILE A 29 -11.28 2.62 2.86
C ILE A 29 -12.58 2.03 3.39
N LYS A 30 -13.46 1.54 2.52
CA LYS A 30 -14.75 0.94 2.91
C LYS A 30 -14.58 -0.26 3.84
N ASP A 31 -13.66 -1.17 3.54
CA ASP A 31 -13.38 -2.33 4.39
C ASP A 31 -12.87 -1.91 5.77
N MET A 32 -11.92 -0.98 5.83
CA MET A 32 -11.38 -0.48 7.10
C MET A 32 -12.46 0.26 7.91
N HIS A 33 -13.33 1.06 7.29
CA HIS A 33 -14.46 1.69 7.97
C HIS A 33 -15.37 0.65 8.65
N ALA A 34 -15.74 -0.38 7.90
CA ALA A 34 -16.64 -1.44 8.37
C ALA A 34 -16.00 -2.27 9.50
N ARG A 35 -14.74 -2.68 9.35
CA ARG A 35 -14.01 -3.47 10.35
C ARG A 35 -13.80 -2.70 11.65
N LEU A 36 -13.50 -1.40 11.55
CA LEU A 36 -13.31 -0.53 12.71
C LEU A 36 -14.63 -0.05 13.33
N LYS A 37 -15.78 -0.37 12.71
CA LYS A 37 -17.11 0.01 13.17
C LYS A 37 -17.17 1.50 13.50
N ILE A 38 -16.69 2.32 12.56
CA ILE A 38 -16.66 3.78 12.73
C ILE A 38 -18.06 4.28 13.05
N THR A 39 -18.16 5.04 14.13
CA THR A 39 -19.41 5.61 14.62
C THR A 39 -19.66 6.98 14.03
N GLN A 40 -20.89 7.48 14.09
CA GLN A 40 -21.23 8.83 13.63
C GLN A 40 -20.35 9.92 14.28
N GLY A 41 -19.99 9.77 15.56
CA GLY A 41 -19.11 10.71 16.26
C GLY A 41 -17.64 10.66 15.82
N GLN A 42 -17.25 9.63 15.06
CA GLN A 42 -15.89 9.43 14.55
C GLN A 42 -15.76 9.82 13.07
N GLU A 43 -16.87 10.10 12.37
CA GLU A 43 -16.86 10.28 10.90
C GLU A 43 -16.04 11.48 10.41
N GLU A 44 -15.94 12.54 11.21
CA GLU A 44 -15.10 13.68 10.87
C GLU A 44 -13.61 13.28 10.81
N GLN A 45 -13.16 12.47 11.78
CA GLN A 45 -11.78 11.98 11.80
C GLN A 45 -11.57 10.90 10.74
N TRP A 46 -12.56 10.05 10.53
CA TRP A 46 -12.53 9.05 9.47
C TRP A 46 -12.38 9.67 8.09
N THR A 47 -13.11 10.74 7.79
CA THR A 47 -13.04 11.44 6.49
C THR A 47 -11.61 11.93 6.21
N LYS A 48 -10.87 12.38 7.23
CA LYS A 48 -9.46 12.77 7.10
C LYS A 48 -8.56 11.57 6.80
N VAL A 49 -8.78 10.43 7.44
CA VAL A 49 -8.06 9.18 7.15
C VAL A 49 -8.32 8.71 5.71
N ALA A 50 -9.59 8.73 5.29
CA ALA A 50 -9.99 8.36 3.94
C ALA A 50 -9.35 9.28 2.89
N GLN A 51 -9.38 10.60 3.12
CA GLN A 51 -8.77 11.56 2.21
C GLN A 51 -7.26 11.33 2.04
N VAL A 52 -6.52 11.20 3.14
CA VAL A 52 -5.08 10.93 3.07
C VAL A 52 -4.79 9.60 2.36
N THR A 53 -5.64 8.59 2.56
CA THR A 53 -5.48 7.30 1.87
C THR A 53 -5.65 7.44 0.35
N ARG A 54 -6.65 8.22 -0.10
CA ARG A 54 -6.86 8.54 -1.52
C ARG A 54 -5.71 9.33 -2.12
N ASP A 55 -5.28 10.38 -1.43
CA ASP A 55 -4.20 11.25 -1.89
C ASP A 55 -2.89 10.46 -2.02
N ASN A 56 -2.60 9.59 -1.05
CA ASN A 56 -1.44 8.72 -1.10
C ASN A 56 -1.52 7.72 -2.28
N ALA A 57 -2.68 7.11 -2.52
CA ALA A 57 -2.87 6.21 -3.67
C ALA A 57 -2.58 6.95 -4.98
N LYS A 58 -3.21 8.11 -5.19
CA LYS A 58 -2.99 8.94 -6.40
C LYS A 58 -1.54 9.30 -6.64
N ILE A 59 -0.79 9.66 -5.59
CA ILE A 59 0.63 9.99 -5.68
C ILE A 59 1.44 8.75 -6.08
N MET A 60 1.22 7.63 -5.40
CA MET A 60 1.96 6.38 -5.66
C MET A 60 1.67 5.84 -7.06
N ASP A 61 0.42 5.92 -7.51
CA ASP A 61 0.02 5.50 -8.85
C ASP A 61 0.69 6.37 -9.91
N ALA A 62 0.71 7.70 -9.73
CA ALA A 62 1.36 8.60 -10.67
C ALA A 62 2.87 8.33 -10.78
N LEU A 63 3.57 8.11 -9.66
CA LEU A 63 5.00 7.81 -9.66
C LEU A 63 5.29 6.44 -10.28
N THR A 64 4.46 5.43 -9.98
CA THR A 64 4.61 4.09 -10.55
C THR A 64 4.34 4.09 -12.05
N GLN A 65 3.31 4.81 -12.50
CA GLN A 65 3.00 4.97 -13.92
C GLN A 65 4.13 5.70 -14.65
N ALA A 66 4.62 6.81 -14.11
CA ALA A 66 5.74 7.55 -14.71
C ALA A 66 6.98 6.64 -14.86
N ARG A 67 7.30 5.86 -13.83
CA ARG A 67 8.40 4.89 -13.87
C ARG A 67 8.15 3.80 -14.92
N HIS A 68 6.94 3.29 -15.03
CA HIS A 68 6.58 2.29 -16.04
C HIS A 68 6.71 2.85 -17.47
N ASP A 69 6.18 4.04 -17.71
CA ASP A 69 6.18 4.68 -19.03
C ASP A 69 7.60 5.01 -19.52
N HIS A 70 8.52 5.30 -18.58
CA HIS A 70 9.93 5.58 -18.86
C HIS A 70 10.87 4.37 -18.67
N ALA A 71 10.32 3.15 -18.48
CA ALA A 71 11.14 1.97 -18.19
C ALA A 71 12.13 1.62 -19.32
N GLY A 72 11.84 2.01 -20.57
CA GLY A 72 12.66 1.71 -21.74
C GLY A 72 13.74 2.74 -22.07
N ASP A 73 13.68 3.94 -21.50
CA ASP A 73 14.56 5.08 -21.84
C ASP A 73 15.33 5.66 -20.64
N MET A 74 15.02 5.23 -19.41
CA MET A 74 15.77 5.64 -18.21
C MET A 74 17.23 5.17 -18.22
N THR A 75 18.13 6.08 -17.81
CA THR A 75 19.50 5.67 -17.43
C THR A 75 19.49 4.96 -16.09
N ALA A 76 20.59 4.29 -15.73
CA ALA A 76 20.73 3.67 -14.41
C ALA A 76 20.60 4.67 -13.24
N ILE A 77 20.93 5.95 -13.45
CA ILE A 77 20.76 6.99 -12.43
C ILE A 77 19.30 7.43 -12.32
N ASP A 78 18.60 7.55 -13.45
CA ASP A 78 17.17 7.90 -13.45
C ASP A 78 16.34 6.77 -12.82
N ASP A 79 16.74 5.52 -13.07
CA ASP A 79 16.16 4.34 -12.44
C ASP A 79 16.24 4.44 -10.91
N LEU A 80 17.43 4.71 -10.36
CA LEU A 80 17.63 4.87 -8.91
C LEU A 80 16.86 6.07 -8.34
N LYS A 81 16.81 7.20 -9.05
CA LYS A 81 16.06 8.39 -8.61
C LYS A 81 14.56 8.12 -8.51
N SER A 82 13.98 7.38 -9.44
CA SER A 82 12.56 7.05 -9.36
C SER A 82 12.24 6.16 -8.15
N TYR A 83 13.16 5.28 -7.73
CA TYR A 83 13.01 4.54 -6.47
C TYR A 83 13.11 5.45 -5.24
N GLU A 84 14.03 6.42 -5.26
CA GLU A 84 14.16 7.44 -4.23
C GLU A 84 12.84 8.21 -4.08
N GLU A 85 12.29 8.74 -5.19
CA GLU A 85 11.03 9.48 -5.20
C GLU A 85 9.84 8.66 -4.69
N ILE A 86 9.72 7.40 -5.13
CA ILE A 86 8.68 6.48 -4.66
C ILE A 86 8.81 6.21 -3.15
N THR A 87 10.05 6.02 -2.67
CA THR A 87 10.32 5.74 -1.26
C THR A 87 10.02 6.93 -0.38
N ASP A 88 10.42 8.14 -0.81
CA ASP A 88 10.16 9.38 -0.10
C ASP A 88 8.66 9.69 -0.06
N ALA A 89 7.97 9.55 -1.19
CA ALA A 89 6.52 9.71 -1.26
C ALA A 89 5.78 8.72 -0.35
N HIS A 90 6.24 7.47 -0.28
CA HIS A 90 5.66 6.47 0.61
C HIS A 90 5.91 6.82 2.09
N ALA A 91 7.13 7.24 2.44
CA ALA A 91 7.45 7.67 3.80
C ALA A 91 6.60 8.87 4.23
N ASP A 92 6.43 9.87 3.37
CA ASP A 92 5.58 11.03 3.64
C ASP A 92 4.10 10.66 3.71
N GLY A 93 3.64 9.75 2.87
CA GLY A 93 2.31 9.19 2.93
C GLY A 93 2.02 8.50 4.27
N ILE A 94 2.97 7.70 4.78
CA ILE A 94 2.87 7.07 6.11
C ILE A 94 2.81 8.14 7.21
N LYS A 95 3.69 9.14 7.20
CA LYS A 95 3.67 10.22 8.21
C LYS A 95 2.31 10.92 8.28
N LYS A 96 1.74 11.27 7.12
CA LYS A 96 0.40 11.89 7.03
C LYS A 96 -0.67 10.95 7.58
N LEU A 97 -0.67 9.69 7.16
CA LEU A 97 -1.65 8.70 7.58
C LEU A 97 -1.57 8.44 9.10
N THR A 98 -0.36 8.29 9.65
CA THR A 98 -0.14 8.14 11.09
C THR A 98 -0.72 9.32 11.87
N THR A 99 -0.54 10.54 11.38
CA THR A 99 -1.06 11.75 12.04
C THR A 99 -2.59 11.74 12.13
N VAL A 100 -3.28 11.52 11.01
CA VAL A 100 -4.76 11.51 11.00
C VAL A 100 -5.33 10.28 11.69
N PHE A 101 -4.66 9.13 11.58
CA PHE A 101 -5.10 7.90 12.24
C PHE A 101 -4.91 7.95 13.75
N ALA A 102 -3.86 8.61 14.26
CA ALA A 102 -3.68 8.80 15.70
C ALA A 102 -4.84 9.59 16.33
N ALA A 103 -5.34 10.63 15.64
CA ALA A 103 -6.49 11.40 16.08
C ALA A 103 -7.77 10.54 16.12
N LEU A 104 -8.00 9.71 15.09
CA LEU A 104 -9.10 8.75 15.07
C LEU A 104 -8.96 7.68 16.18
N TYR A 105 -7.77 7.13 16.37
CA TYR A 105 -7.50 6.10 17.38
C TYR A 105 -7.73 6.62 18.80
N ALA A 106 -7.42 7.89 19.07
CA ALA A 106 -7.65 8.50 20.37
C ALA A 106 -9.13 8.53 20.78
N CYS A 107 -10.07 8.64 19.81
CA CYS A 107 -11.51 8.64 20.06
C CYS A 107 -12.17 7.26 19.90
N MET A 108 -11.39 6.19 19.69
CA MET A 108 -11.88 4.82 19.63
C MET A 108 -12.08 4.20 21.02
N SER A 109 -13.10 3.35 21.13
CA SER A 109 -13.26 2.43 22.27
C SER A 109 -12.14 1.38 22.29
N ASP A 110 -11.91 0.74 23.44
CA ASP A 110 -10.87 -0.29 23.59
C ASP A 110 -11.06 -1.46 22.61
N THR A 111 -12.32 -1.85 22.35
CA THR A 111 -12.64 -2.86 21.35
C THR A 111 -12.23 -2.41 19.95
N GLN A 112 -12.54 -1.18 19.55
CA GLN A 112 -12.13 -0.65 18.24
C GLN A 112 -10.62 -0.53 18.10
N LYS A 113 -9.91 -0.11 19.16
CA LYS A 113 -8.44 -0.05 19.20
C LYS A 113 -7.82 -1.43 18.97
N LYS A 114 -8.35 -2.48 19.62
CA LYS A 114 -7.89 -3.85 19.41
C LYS A 114 -8.10 -4.34 17.96
N GLU A 115 -9.23 -3.98 17.34
CA GLU A 115 -9.48 -4.29 15.94
C GLU A 115 -8.52 -3.54 15.00
N ALA A 116 -8.25 -2.25 15.28
CA ALA A 116 -7.25 -1.47 14.57
C ALA A 116 -5.85 -2.08 14.69
N ASP A 117 -5.41 -2.40 15.89
CA ASP A 117 -4.11 -3.03 16.12
C ASP A 117 -3.98 -4.36 15.38
N THR A 118 -5.06 -5.14 15.32
CA THR A 118 -5.09 -6.42 14.59
C THR A 118 -5.02 -6.21 13.08
N LEU A 119 -5.77 -5.24 12.55
CA LEU A 119 -5.74 -4.88 11.13
C LEU A 119 -4.32 -4.53 10.67
N PHE A 120 -3.59 -3.72 11.43
CA PHE A 120 -2.24 -3.28 11.06
C PHE A 120 -1.15 -4.31 11.38
N ARG A 121 -1.36 -5.22 12.33
CA ARG A 121 -0.41 -6.31 12.65
C ARG A 121 -0.33 -7.36 11.54
N HIS A 122 -1.44 -7.69 10.88
CA HIS A 122 -1.47 -8.67 9.79
C HIS A 122 -0.94 -8.15 8.44
N GLY A 123 -0.67 -6.85 8.31
CA GLY A 123 -0.02 -6.29 7.11
C GLY A 123 1.44 -6.73 6.92
N GLY A 124 2.07 -7.34 7.92
CA GLY A 124 3.47 -7.80 7.88
C GLY A 124 3.68 -9.28 7.52
N ASP A 125 2.63 -10.09 7.40
CA ASP A 125 2.75 -11.56 7.32
C ASP A 125 2.84 -12.12 5.88
N ASN A 126 2.68 -11.26 4.86
CA ASN A 126 2.77 -11.68 3.45
C ASN A 126 4.21 -11.99 2.98
N GLY A 127 5.23 -11.79 3.83
CA GLY A 127 6.62 -12.16 3.54
C GLY A 127 7.04 -13.55 4.04
N GLN A 128 6.28 -14.17 4.96
CA GLN A 128 6.65 -15.47 5.55
C GLN A 128 6.01 -16.68 4.87
N SER A 129 4.89 -16.51 4.18
CA SER A 129 4.22 -17.61 3.46
C SER A 129 5.03 -18.11 2.28
N ASP A 130 5.76 -17.22 1.61
CA ASP A 130 6.52 -17.55 0.39
C ASP A 130 7.86 -18.22 0.72
N LEU A 131 8.51 -17.82 1.82
CA LEU A 131 9.74 -18.49 2.29
C LEU A 131 9.49 -19.94 2.71
N LYS A 132 8.34 -20.22 3.36
CA LYS A 132 7.99 -21.59 3.77
C LYS A 132 7.68 -22.51 2.58
N ARG A 133 7.16 -21.95 1.48
CA ARG A 133 6.82 -22.72 0.27
C ARG A 133 8.06 -23.05 -0.57
N ALA A 134 9.03 -22.12 -0.62
CA ALA A 134 10.33 -22.35 -1.25
C ALA A 134 11.14 -23.43 -0.54
N HIS A 135 11.17 -23.43 0.81
CA HIS A 135 11.93 -24.42 1.57
C HIS A 135 11.41 -25.85 1.38
N LYS A 136 10.08 -26.05 1.34
CA LYS A 136 9.47 -27.38 1.13
C LYS A 136 9.64 -27.94 -0.29
N THR A 137 10.00 -27.11 -1.27
CA THR A 137 10.20 -27.52 -2.66
C THR A 137 11.65 -27.94 -2.91
N SER A 138 12.60 -27.38 -2.16
CA SER A 138 14.02 -27.76 -2.22
C SER A 138 14.34 -29.10 -1.56
N GLU A 139 13.54 -29.57 -0.60
CA GLU A 139 13.77 -30.85 0.09
C GLU A 139 13.17 -32.06 -0.65
N ARG A 140 12.50 -31.84 -1.78
CA ARG A 140 11.83 -32.89 -2.58
C ARG A 140 12.56 -33.26 -3.87
N ASN A 141 13.76 -32.72 -4.09
CA ASN A 141 14.63 -33.04 -5.22
C ASN A 141 15.96 -33.62 -4.75
#